data_AF-A0A8X6RE87-F1
#
_entry.id   AF-A0A8X6RE87-F1
#
_cell.length_a   1.000
_cell.length_b   1.000
_cell.length_c   1.000
_cell.angle_alpha   90.00
_cell.angle_beta   90.00
_cell.angle_gamma   90.00
#
_symmetry.space_group_name_H-M   'P 1'
#
loop_
_entity.id
_entity.type
_entity.pdbx_description
1 polymer ?
#
loop_
_entity_poly.entity_id
_entity_poly.type
_entity_poly.pdbx_seq_one_letter_code
_entity_poly.pdbx_strand_id
1 'polypeptide(L)'
;MKKQHTRKKLDLQLRKDRCYTLIYTNISSDLKNLITETTDGVAAWKILKDHFEPVTRARTATRLQKAGHKLDDLYIGFQLIRWLPQEFQSTVQQIYRWKEEDFRVVKIEAELILEANRLQLMKQDLEKAENAYLSSFNFRRSRRHLVLRLQLMEIQMARMITKRKV
;
A
#
# COMPACT_ATOMS: atom_id res chain seq x y z
N MET A 1 8.26 -11.68 -47.66
CA MET A 1 8.18 -11.23 -46.24
C MET A 1 8.79 -12.19 -45.20
N LYS A 2 9.24 -13.42 -45.55
CA LYS A 2 9.76 -14.40 -44.56
C LYS A 2 11.19 -14.13 -44.04
N LYS A 3 12.07 -13.47 -44.82
CA LYS A 3 13.48 -13.17 -44.44
C LYS A 3 13.65 -12.15 -43.31
N GLN A 4 12.75 -11.17 -43.18
CA GLN A 4 12.82 -10.16 -42.11
C GLN A 4 12.43 -10.74 -40.74
N HIS A 5 11.52 -11.71 -40.73
CA HIS A 5 11.06 -12.35 -39.50
C HIS A 5 12.14 -13.24 -38.88
N THR A 6 12.88 -14.00 -39.70
CA THR A 6 14.01 -14.82 -39.24
C THR A 6 15.19 -13.98 -38.76
N ARG A 7 15.50 -12.85 -39.41
CA ARG A 7 16.59 -11.95 -38.98
C ARG A 7 16.32 -11.31 -37.62
N LYS A 8 15.07 -10.88 -37.36
CA LYS A 8 14.64 -10.36 -36.06
C LYS A 8 14.69 -11.42 -34.96
N LYS A 9 14.33 -12.67 -35.28
CA LYS A 9 14.39 -13.80 -34.34
C LYS A 9 15.84 -14.17 -33.96
N LEU A 10 16.75 -14.15 -34.94
CA LEU A 10 18.18 -14.36 -34.73
C LEU A 10 18.79 -13.24 -33.87
N ASP A 11 18.46 -11.98 -34.17
CA ASP A 11 18.93 -10.83 -33.40
C ASP A 11 18.46 -10.87 -31.94
N LEU A 12 17.20 -11.27 -31.70
CA LEU A 12 16.67 -11.46 -30.36
C LEU A 12 17.42 -12.55 -29.59
N GLN A 13 17.72 -13.68 -30.25
CA GLN A 13 18.46 -14.78 -29.62
C GLN A 13 19.88 -14.35 -29.27
N LEU A 14 20.58 -13.68 -30.18
CA LEU A 14 21.93 -13.15 -29.93
C LEU A 14 21.96 -12.16 -28.76
N ARG A 15 20.90 -11.36 -28.58
CA ARG A 15 20.78 -10.47 -27.42
C ARG A 15 20.60 -11.24 -26.11
N LYS A 16 19.81 -12.32 -26.12
CA LYS A 16 19.64 -13.21 -24.96
C LYS A 16 20.94 -13.92 -24.59
N ASP A 17 21.62 -14.48 -25.58
CA ASP A 17 22.87 -15.22 -25.38
C ASP A 17 23.98 -14.28 -24.85
N ARG A 18 24.11 -13.07 -25.42
CA ARG A 18 25.04 -12.06 -24.88
C ARG A 18 24.71 -11.66 -23.46
N CYS A 19 23.43 -11.50 -23.13
CA CYS A 19 22.99 -11.13 -21.79
C CYS A 19 23.34 -12.24 -20.78
N TYR A 20 23.10 -13.50 -21.12
CA TYR A 20 23.51 -14.64 -20.30
C TYR A 20 25.02 -14.66 -20.06
N THR A 21 25.83 -14.55 -21.12
CA THR A 21 27.30 -14.56 -21.01
C THR A 21 27.79 -13.42 -20.13
N LEU A 22 27.27 -12.19 -20.30
CA LEU A 22 27.63 -11.04 -19.46
C LEU A 22 27.29 -11.25 -17.99
N ILE A 23 26.12 -11.84 -17.69
CA ILE A 23 25.73 -12.14 -16.32
C ILE A 23 26.67 -13.20 -15.74
N TYR A 24 26.91 -14.30 -16.46
CA TYR A 24 27.73 -15.42 -15.99
C TYR A 24 29.20 -15.03 -15.75
N THR A 25 29.78 -14.15 -16.57
CA THR A 25 31.17 -13.71 -16.43
C THR A 25 31.37 -12.72 -15.28
N ASN A 26 30.39 -11.85 -15.01
CA ASN A 26 30.54 -10.77 -14.02
C ASN A 26 30.02 -11.13 -12.62
N ILE A 27 29.41 -12.31 -12.43
CA ILE A 27 28.89 -12.75 -11.13
C ILE A 27 29.94 -13.53 -10.32
N SER A 28 29.88 -13.44 -8.99
CA SER A 28 30.76 -14.18 -8.07
C SER A 28 30.65 -15.70 -8.28
N SER A 29 31.74 -16.44 -8.08
CA SER A 29 31.78 -17.91 -8.27
C SER A 29 30.66 -18.64 -7.54
N ASP A 30 30.30 -18.16 -6.36
CA ASP A 30 29.32 -18.80 -5.47
C ASP A 30 27.90 -18.75 -6.06
N LEU A 31 27.62 -17.76 -6.89
CA LEU A 31 26.32 -17.54 -7.53
C LEU A 31 26.25 -18.19 -8.92
N LYS A 32 27.39 -18.60 -9.49
CA LYS A 32 27.41 -19.30 -10.79
C LYS A 32 26.67 -20.62 -10.69
N ASN A 33 26.82 -21.33 -9.57
CA ASN A 33 26.11 -22.59 -9.30
C ASN A 33 24.58 -22.46 -9.32
N LEU A 34 24.03 -21.27 -9.11
CA LEU A 34 22.57 -21.03 -9.13
C LEU A 34 22.02 -20.88 -10.55
N ILE A 35 22.87 -20.61 -11.54
CA ILE A 35 22.46 -20.36 -12.92
C ILE A 35 23.09 -21.33 -13.93
N THR A 36 23.96 -22.25 -13.49
CA THR A 36 24.63 -23.26 -14.34
C THR A 36 23.65 -24.16 -15.10
N GLU A 37 22.45 -24.39 -14.56
CA GLU A 37 21.42 -25.21 -15.19
C GLU A 37 20.62 -24.48 -16.28
N THR A 38 20.85 -23.17 -16.46
CA THR A 38 20.06 -22.33 -17.36
C THR A 38 20.97 -21.56 -18.31
N THR A 39 20.75 -21.65 -19.62
CA THR A 39 21.47 -20.86 -20.64
C THR A 39 20.68 -19.63 -21.14
N ASP A 40 19.44 -19.45 -20.67
CA ASP A 40 18.62 -18.28 -20.97
C ASP A 40 18.88 -17.15 -19.97
N GLY A 41 19.38 -16.02 -20.47
CA GLY A 41 19.71 -14.85 -19.65
C GLY A 41 18.51 -14.29 -18.87
N VAL A 42 17.29 -14.41 -19.40
CA VAL A 42 16.07 -13.94 -18.70
C VAL A 42 15.71 -14.85 -17.54
N ALA A 43 15.82 -16.17 -17.72
CA ALA A 43 15.58 -17.14 -16.67
C ALA A 43 16.68 -17.09 -15.59
N ALA A 44 17.94 -16.95 -15.99
CA ALA A 44 19.06 -16.74 -15.08
C ALA A 44 18.88 -15.46 -14.23
N TRP A 45 18.47 -14.35 -14.86
CA TRP A 45 18.16 -13.11 -14.14
C TRP A 45 17.00 -13.25 -13.16
N LYS A 46 15.97 -14.04 -13.50
CA LYS A 46 14.84 -14.32 -12.61
C LYS A 46 15.27 -15.13 -11.39
N ILE A 47 16.10 -16.17 -11.57
CA ILE A 47 16.64 -16.98 -10.47
C ILE A 47 17.48 -16.13 -9.53
N LEU A 48 18.36 -15.29 -10.09
CA LEU A 48 19.16 -14.34 -9.31
C LEU A 48 18.27 -13.34 -8.57
N LYS A 49 17.27 -12.78 -9.25
CA LYS A 49 16.32 -11.86 -8.63
C LYS A 49 15.58 -12.53 -7.48
N ASP A 50 15.08 -13.75 -7.63
CA ASP A 50 14.39 -14.49 -6.58
C ASP A 50 15.31 -14.84 -5.39
N HIS A 51 16.61 -14.96 -5.64
CA HIS A 51 17.64 -15.21 -4.63
C HIS A 51 18.07 -13.95 -3.86
N PHE A 52 18.14 -12.80 -4.56
CA PHE A 52 18.57 -11.50 -4.02
C PHE A 52 17.42 -10.57 -3.60
N GLU A 53 16.17 -10.92 -3.92
CA GLU A 53 15.02 -10.22 -3.36
C GLU A 53 15.13 -10.31 -1.83
N PRO A 54 14.93 -9.21 -1.08
CA PRO A 54 14.94 -9.28 0.36
C PRO A 54 13.92 -10.33 0.77
N VAL A 55 14.42 -11.47 1.26
CA VAL A 55 13.62 -12.52 1.86
C VAL A 55 13.04 -11.88 3.12
N THR A 56 11.91 -11.19 2.95
CA THR A 56 11.14 -10.72 4.08
C THR A 56 10.83 -11.93 4.93
N ARG A 57 10.93 -11.80 6.26
CA ARG A 57 10.68 -12.91 7.20
C ARG A 57 9.33 -13.60 6.95
N ALA A 58 8.36 -12.86 6.41
CA ALA A 58 7.08 -13.38 5.93
C ALA A 58 7.21 -14.44 4.81
N ARG A 59 8.15 -14.29 3.86
CA ARG A 59 8.43 -15.33 2.84
C ARG A 59 9.17 -16.54 3.43
N THR A 60 10.05 -16.36 4.41
CA THR A 60 10.67 -17.49 5.12
C THR A 60 9.65 -18.25 5.94
N ALA A 61 8.78 -17.54 6.66
CA ALA A 61 7.72 -18.14 7.46
C ALA A 61 6.72 -18.93 6.60
N THR A 62 6.28 -18.35 5.48
CA THR A 62 5.40 -19.04 4.53
C THR A 62 6.09 -20.20 3.82
N ARG A 63 7.40 -20.13 3.55
CA ARG A 63 8.19 -21.26 3.01
C ARG A 63 8.34 -22.39 4.03
N LEU A 64 8.60 -22.08 5.30
CA LEU A 64 8.70 -23.06 6.39
C LEU A 64 7.35 -23.75 6.63
N GLN A 65 6.26 -22.99 6.65
CA GLN A 65 4.90 -23.54 6.77
C GLN A 65 4.54 -24.43 5.58
N LYS A 66 4.88 -24.02 4.35
CA LYS A 66 4.68 -24.84 3.13
C LYS A 66 5.56 -26.09 3.09
N ALA A 67 6.73 -26.04 3.73
CA ALA A 67 7.63 -27.18 3.89
C ALA A 67 7.21 -28.13 5.03
N GLY A 68 6.05 -27.89 5.67
CA GLY A 68 5.53 -28.74 6.75
C GLY A 68 6.15 -28.48 8.12
N HIS A 69 7.00 -27.45 8.25
CA HIS A 69 7.55 -27.05 9.54
C HIS A 69 6.57 -26.10 10.25
N LYS A 70 6.01 -26.57 11.37
CA LYS A 70 5.18 -25.75 12.24
C LYS A 70 6.06 -24.71 12.93
N LEU A 71 5.77 -23.44 12.69
CA LEU A 71 6.40 -22.34 13.41
C LEU A 71 5.75 -22.18 14.77
N ASP A 72 6.55 -21.82 15.76
CA ASP A 72 6.07 -21.54 17.11
C ASP A 72 5.11 -20.33 17.08
N ASP A 73 4.00 -20.44 17.81
CA ASP A 73 3.00 -19.40 17.96
C ASP A 73 3.62 -18.13 18.54
N LEU A 74 4.64 -18.28 19.40
CA LEU A 74 5.38 -17.17 19.96
C LEU A 74 6.12 -16.37 18.87
N TYR A 75 6.82 -17.06 17.97
CA TYR A 75 7.55 -16.44 16.87
C TYR A 75 6.60 -15.72 15.90
N ILE A 76 5.50 -16.39 15.52
CA ILE A 76 4.52 -15.84 14.60
C ILE A 76 3.83 -14.62 15.24
N GLY A 77 3.39 -14.73 16.50
CA GLY A 77 2.73 -13.64 17.22
C GLY A 77 3.59 -12.39 17.31
N PHE A 78 4.86 -12.52 17.70
CA PHE A 78 5.79 -11.39 17.70
C PHE A 78 6.02 -10.81 16.31
N GLN A 79 6.06 -11.66 15.28
CA GLN A 79 6.28 -11.20 13.92
C GLN A 79 5.06 -10.45 13.36
N LEU A 80 3.83 -10.81 13.77
CA LEU A 80 2.59 -10.11 13.40
C LEU A 80 2.53 -8.70 14.00
N ILE A 81 2.86 -8.54 15.28
CA ILE A 81 2.73 -7.26 15.98
C ILE A 81 3.90 -6.29 15.73
N ARG A 82 5.01 -6.78 15.16
CA ARG A 82 6.27 -6.02 14.99
C ARG A 82 6.17 -4.79 14.09
N TRP A 83 5.32 -4.84 13.07
CA TRP A 83 5.28 -3.81 12.01
C TRP A 83 3.86 -3.29 11.78
N LEU A 84 3.12 -3.06 12.87
CA LEU A 84 1.79 -2.49 12.79
C LEU A 84 1.81 -0.95 12.77
N PRO A 85 0.84 -0.31 12.09
CA PRO A 85 0.66 1.13 12.13
C PRO A 85 0.49 1.68 13.56
N GLN A 86 0.79 2.97 13.75
CA GLN A 86 0.76 3.62 15.07
C GLN A 86 -0.61 3.53 15.76
N GLU A 87 -1.69 3.44 14.99
CA GLU A 87 -3.06 3.34 15.47
C GLU A 87 -3.33 2.05 16.26
N PHE A 88 -2.55 1.00 16.02
CA PHE A 88 -2.66 -0.29 16.70
C PHE A 88 -1.83 -0.37 17.99
N GLN A 89 -1.09 0.68 18.35
CA GLN A 89 -0.12 0.61 19.46
C GLN A 89 -0.78 0.27 20.80
N SER A 90 -2.00 0.76 21.07
CA SER A 90 -2.74 0.39 22.28
C SER A 90 -3.03 -1.10 22.34
N THR A 91 -3.42 -1.72 21.23
CA THR A 91 -3.68 -3.16 21.13
C THR A 91 -2.39 -3.96 21.24
N VAL A 92 -1.31 -3.51 20.61
CA VAL A 92 0.02 -4.12 20.74
C VAL A 92 0.49 -4.13 22.20
N GLN A 93 0.34 -3.01 22.91
CA GLN A 93 0.69 -2.92 24.33
C GLN A 93 -0.17 -3.84 25.22
N GLN A 94 -1.44 -4.04 24.89
CA GLN A 94 -2.30 -4.99 25.58
C GLN A 94 -1.84 -6.44 25.34
N ILE A 95 -1.52 -6.78 24.09
CA ILE A 95 -1.03 -8.11 23.70
C ILE A 95 0.29 -8.43 24.44
N TYR A 96 1.21 -7.47 24.58
CA TYR A 96 2.45 -7.66 25.36
C TYR A 96 2.21 -7.93 26.86
N ARG A 97 1.04 -7.57 27.40
CA ARG A 97 0.68 -7.79 28.81
C ARG A 97 -0.07 -9.10 29.03
N TRP A 98 -0.36 -9.85 27.97
CA TRP A 98 -1.03 -11.13 28.10
C TRP A 98 -0.14 -12.18 28.76
N LYS A 99 -0.78 -13.18 29.33
CA LYS A 99 -0.09 -14.40 29.76
C LYS A 99 0.35 -15.20 28.55
N GLU A 100 1.39 -16.01 28.71
CA GLU A 100 1.91 -16.87 27.64
C GLU A 100 0.84 -17.82 27.07
N GLU A 101 -0.05 -18.34 27.91
CA GLU A 101 -1.19 -19.20 27.53
C GLU A 101 -2.20 -18.51 26.60
N ASP A 102 -2.26 -17.18 26.66
CA ASP A 102 -3.11 -16.32 25.84
C ASP A 102 -2.42 -15.82 24.57
N PHE A 103 -1.08 -15.91 24.51
CA PHE A 103 -0.29 -15.46 23.36
C PHE A 103 -0.32 -16.50 22.23
N ARG A 104 -1.51 -16.69 21.65
CA ARG A 104 -1.74 -17.59 20.51
C ARG A 104 -2.02 -16.79 19.26
N VAL A 105 -1.53 -17.28 18.12
CA VAL A 105 -1.68 -16.60 16.82
C VAL A 105 -3.14 -16.29 16.52
N VAL A 106 -4.03 -17.27 16.70
CA VAL A 106 -5.47 -17.12 16.43
C VAL A 106 -6.10 -15.98 17.25
N LYS A 107 -5.70 -15.85 18.51
CA LYS A 107 -6.24 -14.82 19.41
C LYS A 107 -5.68 -13.44 19.07
N ILE A 108 -4.38 -13.36 18.76
CA ILE A 108 -3.73 -12.13 18.28
C ILE A 108 -4.39 -11.64 16.99
N GLU A 109 -4.60 -12.53 16.01
CA GLU A 109 -5.29 -12.19 14.76
C GLU A 109 -6.70 -11.66 15.01
N ALA A 110 -7.47 -12.30 15.90
CA ALA A 110 -8.81 -11.85 16.24
C ALA A 110 -8.83 -10.42 16.82
N GLU A 111 -7.95 -10.09 17.76
CA GLU A 111 -7.85 -8.74 18.33
C GLU A 111 -7.43 -7.69 17.30
N LEU A 112 -6.49 -8.03 16.43
CA LEU A 112 -6.05 -7.12 15.36
C LEU A 112 -7.19 -6.84 14.36
N ILE A 113 -8.01 -7.85 14.04
CA ILE A 113 -9.18 -7.67 13.18
C ILE A 113 -10.22 -6.77 13.86
N LEU A 114 -10.49 -7.00 15.16
CA LEU A 114 -11.41 -6.17 15.93
C LEU A 114 -10.96 -4.71 15.98
N GLU A 115 -9.67 -4.48 16.24
CA GLU A 115 -9.11 -3.13 16.27
C GLU A 115 -9.17 -2.45 14.89
N ALA A 116 -8.86 -3.19 13.81
CA ALA A 116 -8.98 -2.67 12.46
C ALA A 116 -10.40 -2.20 12.13
N ASN A 117 -11.42 -2.99 12.52
CA ASN A 117 -12.82 -2.63 12.34
C ASN A 117 -13.19 -1.38 13.15
N ARG A 118 -12.74 -1.28 14.40
CA ARG A 118 -12.96 -0.12 15.27
C ARG A 118 -12.35 1.15 14.67
N LEU A 119 -11.11 1.07 14.19
CA LEU A 119 -10.41 2.19 13.55
C LEU A 119 -11.08 2.61 12.24
N GLN A 120 -11.58 1.65 11.46
CA GLN A 120 -12.32 1.95 10.23
C GLN A 120 -13.61 2.74 10.53
N LEU A 121 -14.37 2.33 11.55
CA LEU A 121 -15.57 3.03 11.96
C LEU A 121 -15.24 4.46 12.45
N MET A 122 -14.20 4.60 13.27
CA MET A 122 -13.74 5.91 13.75
C MET A 122 -13.36 6.85 12.61
N LYS A 123 -12.72 6.34 11.55
CA LYS A 123 -12.39 7.13 10.35
C LYS A 123 -13.64 7.61 9.62
N GLN A 124 -14.64 6.75 9.45
CA GLN A 124 -15.91 7.14 8.81
C GLN A 124 -16.66 8.21 9.61
N ASP A 125 -16.68 8.11 10.93
CA ASP A 125 -17.35 9.10 11.77
C ASP A 125 -16.63 10.46 11.74
N LEU A 126 -15.29 10.44 11.68
CA LEU A 126 -14.51 11.66 11.50
C LEU A 126 -14.80 12.31 10.14
N GLU A 127 -14.82 11.54 9.06
CA GLU A 127 -15.17 12.04 7.72
C GLU A 127 -16.59 12.62 7.68
N LYS A 128 -17.57 11.98 8.33
CA LYS A 128 -18.94 12.52 8.44
C LYS A 128 -18.96 13.84 9.21
N ALA A 129 -18.23 13.93 10.32
CA ALA A 129 -18.15 15.14 11.12
C ALA A 129 -17.48 16.29 10.34
N GLU A 130 -16.40 16.00 9.61
CA GLU A 130 -15.71 16.97 8.76
C GLU A 130 -16.63 17.46 7.63
N ASN A 131 -17.32 16.55 6.94
CA ASN A 131 -18.28 16.89 5.90
C ASN A 131 -19.45 17.72 6.42
N ALA A 132 -19.98 17.40 7.61
CA ALA A 132 -21.01 18.20 8.27
C ALA A 132 -20.50 19.61 8.61
N TYR A 133 -19.26 19.71 9.12
CA TYR A 133 -18.62 21.00 9.40
C TYR A 133 -18.45 21.83 8.12
N LEU A 134 -17.87 21.26 7.06
CA LEU A 134 -17.65 21.92 5.77
C LEU A 134 -18.98 22.32 5.11
N SER A 135 -20.00 21.47 5.15
CA SER A 135 -21.35 21.77 4.66
C SER A 135 -21.95 22.97 5.41
N SER A 136 -21.86 22.98 6.74
CA SER A 136 -22.35 24.08 7.58
C SER A 136 -21.59 25.40 7.31
N PHE A 137 -20.29 25.32 7.08
CA PHE A 137 -19.44 26.47 6.75
C PHE A 137 -19.80 27.07 5.39
N ASN A 138 -19.96 26.22 4.36
CA ASN A 138 -20.37 26.63 3.02
C ASN A 138 -21.79 27.22 3.01
N PHE A 139 -22.71 26.65 3.78
CA PHE A 139 -24.07 27.18 3.95
C PHE A 139 -24.06 28.58 4.59
N ARG A 140 -23.28 28.79 5.65
CA ARG A 140 -23.12 30.11 6.29
C ARG A 140 -22.51 31.14 5.34
N ARG A 141 -21.51 30.74 4.53
CA ARG A 141 -20.89 31.60 3.51
C ARG A 141 -21.86 31.99 2.40
N SER A 142 -22.66 31.04 1.90
CA SER A 142 -23.68 31.28 0.88
C SER A 142 -24.79 32.22 1.39
N ARG A 143 -25.26 32.03 2.63
CA ARG A 143 -26.23 32.95 3.26
C ARG A 143 -25.71 34.38 3.38
N ARG A 144 -24.45 34.59 3.81
CA ARG A 144 -23.84 35.93 3.87
C ARG A 144 -23.79 36.59 2.49
N HIS A 145 -23.43 35.84 1.46
CA HIS A 145 -23.40 36.35 0.08
C HIS A 145 -24.80 36.73 -0.43
N LEU A 146 -25.83 35.94 -0.12
CA LEU A 146 -27.22 36.23 -0.49
C LEU A 146 -27.75 37.48 0.24
N VAL A 147 -27.45 37.65 1.52
CA VAL A 147 -27.86 38.85 2.30
C VAL A 147 -27.22 40.12 1.73
N LEU A 148 -25.91 40.09 1.45
CA LEU A 148 -25.21 41.22 0.83
C LEU A 148 -25.77 41.55 -0.56
N ARG A 149 -26.15 40.53 -1.34
CA ARG A 149 -26.76 40.72 -2.67
C ARG A 149 -28.15 41.37 -2.57
N LEU A 150 -28.96 40.96 -1.59
CA LEU A 150 -30.28 41.56 -1.34
C LEU A 150 -30.16 43.02 -0.88
N GLN A 151 -29.26 43.33 0.06
CA GLN A 151 -28.99 44.71 0.47
C GLN A 151 -28.50 45.58 -0.69
N LEU A 152 -27.65 45.05 -1.57
CA LEU A 152 -27.19 45.79 -2.74
C LEU A 152 -28.35 46.09 -3.71
N MET A 153 -29.26 45.13 -3.91
CA MET A 153 -30.46 45.34 -4.71
C MET A 153 -31.39 46.39 -4.09
N GLU A 154 -31.60 46.37 -2.78
CA GLU A 154 -32.39 47.39 -2.08
C GLU A 154 -31.81 48.80 -2.26
N ILE A 155 -30.48 48.94 -2.13
CA ILE A 155 -29.77 50.21 -2.35
C ILE A 155 -29.89 50.67 -3.81
N GLN A 156 -29.77 49.74 -4.77
CA GLN A 156 -29.93 50.05 -6.20
C GLN A 156 -31.36 50.50 -6.52
N MET A 157 -32.37 49.82 -5.97
CA MET A 157 -33.78 50.18 -6.13
C MET A 157 -34.08 51.56 -5.52
N ALA A 158 -33.56 51.85 -4.32
CA ALA A 158 -33.72 53.15 -3.67
C ALA A 158 -33.11 54.29 -4.52
N ARG A 159 -31.95 54.05 -5.15
CA ARG A 159 -31.30 55.00 -6.08
C ARG A 159 -32.09 55.21 -7.37
N MET A 160 -32.73 54.17 -7.90
CA MET A 160 -33.59 54.29 -9.09
C MET A 160 -34.87 55.08 -8.80
N ILE A 161 -35.43 54.94 -7.60
CA ILE A 161 -36.62 55.68 -7.16
C ILE A 161 -36.30 57.17 -6.93
N THR A 162 -35.14 57.49 -6.35
CA THR A 162 -34.73 58.89 -6.15
C THR A 162 -34.38 59.61 -7.47
N LYS A 163 -33.83 58.91 -8.46
CA LYS A 163 -33.56 59.48 -9.79
C LYS A 163 -34.80 59.68 -10.67
N ARG A 164 -35.97 59.16 -10.28
CA ARG A 164 -37.26 59.36 -10.97
C ARG A 164 -38.07 60.57 -10.45
N LYS A 165 -37.56 61.30 -9.45
CA LYS A 165 -38.13 62.57 -8.97
C LYS A 165 -37.25 63.75 -9.39
N VAL A 166 -37.14 63.97 -10.70
CA VAL A 166 -36.76 65.23 -11.36
C VAL A 166 -37.62 65.32 -12.61
#